data_AF-A0A1I1R1L4-F1
#
_entry.id   AF-A0A1I1R1L4-F1
#
_cell.length_a   1.000
_cell.length_b   1.000
_cell.length_c   1.000
_cell.angle_alpha   90.00
_cell.angle_beta   90.00
_cell.angle_gamma   90.00
#
_symmetry.space_group_name_H-M   'P 1'
#
loop_
_entity.id
_entity.type
_entity.pdbx_description
1 polymer ?
#
loop_
_entity_poly.entity_id
_entity_poly.type
_entity_poly.pdbx_seq_one_letter_code
_entity_poly.pdbx_strand_id
1 'polypeptide(L)'
;MIEKYILMCKDVPVGDLIYNTNTKEFSFEKYDEITNRKYLPLGMYSYKNWNIDYEPSHDDIVFWLEDRVVPKERANIDEILKVMGLIDYDFWELCRRTRAMCMEDYFWLSKGEKYEDVHIRYLSEHNRIEETPIPFEVEEYPAEYKVIGNKIIKNKE
;
A
#
# COMPACT_ATOMS: atom_id res chain seq x y z
N MET A 1 2.94 15.09 -7.36
CA MET A 1 2.45 14.13 -8.37
C MET A 1 1.34 13.32 -7.72
N ILE A 2 0.37 12.81 -8.48
CA ILE A 2 -0.69 11.95 -7.95
C ILE A 2 -0.45 10.55 -8.48
N GLU A 3 -0.28 9.59 -7.57
CA GLU A 3 -0.28 8.18 -7.89
C GLU A 3 -1.64 7.57 -7.56
N LYS A 4 -2.05 6.62 -8.39
CA LYS A 4 -3.36 5.97 -8.27
C LYS A 4 -3.20 4.46 -8.40
N TYR A 5 -3.84 3.74 -7.49
CA TYR A 5 -3.85 2.29 -7.39
C TYR A 5 -5.30 1.82 -7.21
N ILE A 6 -5.65 0.70 -7.82
CA ILE A 6 -6.94 0.07 -7.57
C ILE A 6 -6.78 -0.83 -6.34
N LEU A 7 -7.53 -0.55 -5.28
CA LEU A 7 -7.70 -1.49 -4.17
C LEU A 7 -8.58 -2.63 -4.64
N MET A 8 -8.03 -3.83 -4.67
CA MET A 8 -8.71 -5.05 -5.07
C MET A 8 -9.04 -5.88 -3.82
N CYS A 9 -10.17 -6.58 -3.82
CA CYS A 9 -10.49 -7.67 -2.92
C CYS A 9 -10.67 -8.94 -3.76
N LYS A 10 -9.64 -9.79 -3.79
CA LYS A 10 -9.51 -10.88 -4.76
C LYS A 10 -9.64 -10.34 -6.19
N ASP A 11 -10.70 -10.67 -6.91
CA ASP A 11 -10.99 -10.25 -8.28
C ASP A 11 -11.92 -9.01 -8.35
N VAL A 12 -12.37 -8.49 -7.20
CA VAL A 12 -13.33 -7.39 -7.12
C VAL A 12 -12.60 -6.07 -6.92
N PRO A 13 -12.70 -5.10 -7.85
CA PRO A 13 -12.17 -3.76 -7.62
C PRO A 13 -13.06 -3.03 -6.61
N VAL A 14 -12.47 -2.52 -5.55
CA VAL A 14 -13.16 -1.90 -4.41
C VAL A 14 -13.21 -0.39 -4.53
N GLY A 15 -12.14 0.21 -5.02
CA GLY A 15 -12.01 1.65 -5.14
C GLY A 15 -10.59 2.06 -5.48
N ASP A 16 -10.38 3.35 -5.62
CA ASP A 16 -9.09 3.92 -5.94
C ASP A 16 -8.37 4.43 -4.68
N LEU A 17 -7.21 3.85 -4.38
CA LEU A 17 -6.25 4.39 -3.43
C LEU A 17 -5.38 5.41 -4.14
N ILE A 18 -5.40 6.64 -3.65
CA ILE A 18 -4.69 7.77 -4.24
C ILE A 18 -3.63 8.24 -3.25
N TYR A 19 -2.40 8.39 -3.73
CA TYR A 19 -1.28 8.94 -2.96
C TYR A 19 -0.79 10.25 -3.60
N ASN A 20 -0.83 11.33 -2.82
CA ASN A 20 -0.26 12.60 -3.24
C ASN A 20 1.19 12.68 -2.78
N THR A 21 2.12 12.57 -3.72
CA THR A 21 3.57 12.54 -3.42
C THR A 21 4.09 13.86 -2.83
N ASN A 22 3.36 14.98 -3.06
CA ASN A 22 3.79 16.30 -2.59
C ASN A 22 3.33 16.54 -1.15
N THR A 23 2.09 16.16 -0.81
CA THR A 23 1.55 16.31 0.55
C THR A 23 1.84 15.10 1.44
N LYS A 24 2.22 13.96 0.84
CA LYS A 24 2.35 12.64 1.47
C LYS A 24 1.03 12.15 2.08
N GLU A 25 -0.09 12.59 1.53
CA GLU A 25 -1.42 12.21 2.01
C GLU A 25 -2.04 11.14 1.12
N PHE A 26 -2.83 10.29 1.76
CA PHE A 26 -3.63 9.27 1.12
C PHE A 26 -5.09 9.69 1.10
N SER A 27 -5.79 9.36 0.01
CA SER A 27 -7.24 9.42 -0.07
C SER A 27 -7.77 8.16 -0.73
N PHE A 28 -9.04 7.84 -0.46
CA PHE A 28 -9.69 6.65 -1.03
C PHE A 28 -11.03 7.00 -1.65
N GLU A 29 -11.21 6.61 -2.91
CA GLU A 29 -12.47 6.76 -3.65
C GLU A 29 -13.09 5.38 -3.83
N LYS A 30 -14.01 5.01 -2.94
CA LYS A 30 -14.76 3.75 -3.03
C LYS A 30 -15.67 3.76 -4.25
N TYR A 31 -15.75 2.64 -4.97
CA TYR A 31 -16.70 2.50 -6.08
C TYR A 31 -18.15 2.33 -5.58
N ASP A 32 -19.09 2.86 -6.36
CA ASP A 32 -20.52 2.87 -6.02
C ASP A 32 -21.13 1.46 -6.01
N GLU A 33 -20.59 0.55 -6.83
CA GLU A 33 -21.01 -0.85 -6.89
C GLU A 33 -20.71 -1.61 -5.59
N ILE A 34 -19.77 -1.10 -4.78
CA ILE A 34 -19.44 -1.68 -3.47
C ILE A 34 -20.50 -1.26 -2.46
N THR A 35 -21.45 -2.18 -2.27
CA THR A 35 -22.55 -2.08 -1.31
C THR A 35 -22.41 -3.05 -0.14
N ASN A 36 -21.50 -4.02 -0.22
CA ASN A 36 -21.29 -5.04 0.80
C ASN A 36 -20.00 -4.79 1.59
N ARG A 37 -20.14 -4.61 2.91
CA ARG A 37 -19.02 -4.39 3.85
C ARG A 37 -17.91 -5.43 3.81
N LYS A 38 -18.17 -6.65 3.32
CA LYS A 38 -17.13 -7.69 3.20
C LYS A 38 -15.97 -7.30 2.27
N TYR A 39 -16.21 -6.33 1.38
CA TYR A 39 -15.20 -5.77 0.48
C TYR A 39 -14.50 -4.54 1.06
N LEU A 40 -14.78 -4.16 2.31
CA LEU A 40 -14.12 -3.04 2.98
C LEU A 40 -13.06 -3.59 3.94
N PRO A 41 -11.79 -3.15 3.84
CA PRO A 41 -10.76 -3.59 4.77
C PRO A 41 -11.07 -3.12 6.19
N LEU A 42 -11.16 -4.07 7.14
CA LEU A 42 -11.49 -3.75 8.53
C LEU A 42 -10.54 -2.74 9.17
N GLY A 43 -9.24 -2.83 8.91
CA GLY A 43 -8.24 -1.89 9.44
C GLY A 43 -8.47 -0.46 8.95
N MET A 44 -8.91 -0.30 7.70
CA MET A 44 -9.14 1.01 7.07
C MET A 44 -10.48 1.64 7.45
N TYR A 45 -11.43 0.84 7.94
CA TYR A 45 -12.75 1.32 8.34
C TYR A 45 -12.97 1.25 9.85
N SER A 46 -12.07 0.62 10.63
CA SER A 46 -12.18 0.32 12.07
C SER A 46 -13.47 -0.42 12.48
N TYR A 47 -13.48 -1.13 13.61
CA TYR A 47 -14.74 -1.73 14.11
C TYR A 47 -15.85 -0.71 14.40
N LYS A 48 -15.50 0.55 14.70
CA LYS A 48 -16.45 1.61 15.04
C LYS A 48 -17.07 2.24 13.79
N ASN A 49 -16.30 2.37 12.72
CA ASN A 49 -16.70 3.06 11.50
C ASN A 49 -16.84 2.09 10.31
N TRP A 50 -16.98 0.78 10.55
CA TRP A 50 -17.23 -0.24 9.53
C TRP A 50 -18.66 -0.17 8.97
N ASN A 51 -18.95 0.98 8.36
CA ASN A 51 -20.16 1.27 7.62
C ASN A 51 -19.80 1.56 6.15
N ILE A 52 -20.73 1.26 5.24
CA ILE A 52 -20.57 1.45 3.80
C ILE A 52 -20.45 2.93 3.40
N ASP A 53 -21.05 3.81 4.20
CA ASP A 53 -21.08 5.26 3.97
C ASP A 53 -19.89 6.00 4.61
N TYR A 54 -19.03 5.29 5.36
CA TYR A 54 -17.85 5.92 5.95
C TYR A 54 -16.81 6.18 4.87
N GLU A 55 -16.25 7.39 4.87
CA GLU A 55 -15.12 7.76 4.02
C GLU A 55 -13.84 7.70 4.87
N PRO A 56 -12.92 6.77 4.57
CA PRO A 56 -11.66 6.65 5.30
C PRO A 56 -10.80 7.90 5.20
N SER A 57 -10.31 8.36 6.35
CA SER A 57 -9.34 9.45 6.42
C SER A 57 -7.94 8.97 6.02
N HIS A 58 -7.02 9.93 5.82
CA HIS A 58 -5.59 9.62 5.65
C HIS A 58 -5.06 8.69 6.75
N ASP A 59 -5.40 8.98 8.01
CA ASP A 59 -4.91 8.21 9.17
C ASP A 59 -5.47 6.78 9.18
N ASP A 60 -6.73 6.60 8.79
CA ASP A 60 -7.32 5.25 8.69
C ASP A 60 -6.62 4.41 7.61
N ILE A 61 -6.29 5.05 6.49
CA ILE A 61 -5.58 4.40 5.38
C ILE A 61 -4.15 4.06 5.79
N VAL A 62 -3.43 4.99 6.44
CA VAL A 62 -2.06 4.75 6.95
C VAL A 62 -2.06 3.61 7.96
N PHE A 63 -2.98 3.63 8.93
CA PHE A 63 -3.09 2.57 9.93
C PHE A 63 -3.27 1.19 9.28
N TRP A 64 -4.12 1.11 8.26
CA TRP A 64 -4.32 -0.13 7.52
C TRP A 64 -3.10 -0.56 6.70
N LEU A 65 -2.41 0.37 6.04
CA LEU A 65 -1.23 0.09 5.23
C LEU A 65 -0.02 -0.32 6.08
N GLU A 66 0.16 0.28 7.26
CA GLU A 66 1.23 -0.09 8.19
C GLU A 66 1.10 -1.55 8.68
N ASP A 67 -0.13 -2.04 8.85
CA ASP A 67 -0.40 -3.44 9.21
C ASP A 67 -0.06 -4.43 8.08
N ARG A 68 0.16 -3.94 6.85
CA ARG A 68 0.55 -4.76 5.68
C ARG A 68 2.05 -4.98 5.54
N VAL A 69 2.85 -4.25 6.31
CA VAL A 69 4.31 -4.29 6.18
C VAL A 69 4.96 -4.82 7.43
N VAL A 70 6.21 -5.25 7.25
CA VAL A 70 7.02 -5.70 8.38
C VAL A 70 7.27 -4.52 9.33
N PRO A 71 7.10 -4.69 10.66
CA PRO A 71 7.37 -3.61 11.61
C PRO A 71 8.83 -3.14 11.56
N LYS A 72 9.04 -1.84 11.73
CA LYS A 72 10.37 -1.21 11.73
C LYS A 72 11.28 -1.78 12.81
N GLU A 73 10.72 -2.21 13.94
CA GLU A 73 11.45 -2.72 15.10
C GLU A 73 11.82 -4.22 14.96
N ARG A 74 11.49 -4.86 13.84
CA ARG A 74 11.83 -6.27 13.62
C ARG A 74 13.35 -6.46 13.65
N ALA A 75 13.81 -7.45 14.42
CA ALA A 75 15.24 -7.70 14.65
C ALA A 75 16.09 -7.86 13.37
N ASN A 76 15.51 -8.36 12.26
CA ASN A 76 16.19 -8.54 10.99
C ASN A 76 15.71 -7.56 9.89
N ILE A 77 15.25 -6.37 10.26
CA ILE A 77 14.72 -5.39 9.32
C ILE A 77 15.74 -4.97 8.25
N ASP A 78 17.01 -4.76 8.62
CA ASP A 78 18.07 -4.35 7.69
C ASP A 78 18.31 -5.37 6.57
N GLU A 79 18.21 -6.67 6.88
CA GLU A 79 18.34 -7.74 5.90
C GLU A 79 17.15 -7.76 4.94
N ILE A 80 15.94 -7.56 5.46
CA ILE A 80 14.71 -7.50 4.66
C ILE A 80 14.77 -6.30 3.70
N LEU A 81 15.14 -5.12 4.21
CA LEU A 81 15.30 -3.91 3.40
C LEU A 81 16.35 -4.13 2.31
N LYS A 82 17.50 -4.73 2.64
CA LYS A 82 18.54 -5.05 1.66
C LYS A 82 18.07 -5.98 0.56
N VAL A 83 17.33 -7.05 0.89
CA VAL A 83 16.76 -7.98 -0.10
C VAL A 83 15.72 -7.28 -0.97
N MET A 84 14.94 -6.38 -0.39
CA MET A 84 13.98 -5.58 -1.14
C MET A 84 14.64 -4.50 -1.99
N GLY A 85 15.91 -4.16 -1.76
CA GLY A 85 16.63 -3.07 -2.44
C GLY A 85 16.33 -1.70 -1.83
N LEU A 86 16.05 -1.63 -0.52
CA LEU A 86 15.81 -0.41 0.24
C LEU A 86 17.04 -0.07 1.09
N ILE A 87 17.37 1.22 1.12
CA ILE A 87 18.45 1.76 1.98
C ILE A 87 17.92 2.04 3.38
N ASP A 88 16.72 2.61 3.46
CA ASP A 88 16.05 2.99 4.70
C ASP A 88 14.62 2.42 4.75
N TYR A 89 14.06 2.34 5.95
CA TYR A 89 12.68 1.93 6.15
C TYR A 89 11.72 3.01 5.62
N ASP A 90 10.96 2.65 4.59
CA ASP A 90 9.84 3.41 4.06
C ASP A 90 8.64 2.48 3.96
N PHE A 91 7.63 2.68 4.80
CA PHE A 91 6.47 1.80 4.86
C PHE A 91 5.66 1.83 3.55
N TRP A 92 5.59 2.97 2.87
CA TRP A 92 4.83 3.09 1.64
C TRP A 92 5.53 2.39 0.49
N GLU A 93 6.86 2.52 0.40
CA GLU A 93 7.63 1.79 -0.60
C GLU A 93 7.61 0.28 -0.33
N LEU A 94 7.59 -0.14 0.94
CA LEU A 94 7.35 -1.54 1.31
C LEU A 94 5.96 -2.00 0.82
N CYS A 95 4.91 -1.23 1.05
CA CYS A 95 3.57 -1.50 0.51
C CYS A 95 3.59 -1.61 -1.02
N ARG A 96 4.27 -0.70 -1.72
CA ARG A 96 4.41 -0.75 -3.17
C ARG A 96 5.09 -2.06 -3.61
N ARG A 97 6.21 -2.42 -2.98
CA ARG A 97 7.00 -3.63 -3.28
C ARG A 97 6.32 -4.95 -2.95
N THR A 98 5.22 -4.91 -2.19
CA THR A 98 4.43 -6.10 -1.86
C THR A 98 2.98 -6.02 -2.35
N ARG A 99 2.61 -4.95 -3.07
CA ARG A 99 1.20 -4.60 -3.39
C ARG A 99 0.29 -4.56 -2.16
N ALA A 100 0.86 -4.28 -0.99
CA ALA A 100 0.20 -4.29 0.31
C ALA A 100 -0.55 -5.62 0.62
N MET A 101 -0.09 -6.74 0.04
CA MET A 101 -0.72 -8.05 0.23
C MET A 101 -0.50 -8.56 1.65
N CYS A 102 -1.51 -9.26 2.17
CA CYS A 102 -1.39 -10.09 3.37
C CYS A 102 -1.88 -11.51 3.07
N MET A 103 -1.25 -12.53 3.67
CA MET A 103 -1.68 -13.92 3.55
C MET A 103 -3.02 -14.20 4.27
N GLU A 104 -3.40 -13.34 5.22
CA GLU A 104 -4.58 -13.50 6.07
C GLU A 104 -5.87 -12.99 5.40
N ASP A 105 -5.76 -12.21 4.33
CA ASP A 105 -6.92 -11.73 3.57
C ASP A 105 -6.68 -11.72 2.05
N TYR A 106 -7.55 -11.00 1.33
CA TYR A 106 -7.57 -10.94 -0.13
C TYR A 106 -7.38 -9.52 -0.67
N PHE A 107 -6.98 -8.57 0.18
CA PHE A 107 -6.81 -7.18 -0.26
C PHE A 107 -5.42 -6.95 -0.84
N TRP A 108 -5.36 -6.22 -1.96
CA TRP A 108 -4.11 -5.92 -2.64
C TRP A 108 -4.23 -4.71 -3.58
N LEU A 109 -3.09 -4.13 -3.96
CA LEU A 109 -3.01 -2.98 -4.87
C LEU A 109 -2.69 -3.41 -6.32
N SER A 110 -3.48 -2.89 -7.25
CA SER A 110 -3.37 -3.19 -8.68
C SER A 110 -3.21 -1.92 -9.51
N LYS A 111 -2.46 -2.02 -10.62
CA LYS A 111 -2.46 -1.07 -11.75
C LYS A 111 -3.14 -1.68 -12.99
N GLY A 112 -3.91 -2.76 -12.82
CA GLY A 112 -4.65 -3.45 -13.87
C GLY A 112 -4.31 -4.94 -14.01
N GLU A 113 -3.47 -5.47 -13.11
CA GLU A 113 -3.13 -6.89 -13.09
C GLU A 113 -4.29 -7.75 -12.57
N LYS A 114 -4.23 -9.06 -12.82
CA LYS A 114 -5.19 -10.05 -12.31
C LYS A 114 -4.67 -10.72 -11.04
N TYR A 115 -5.59 -11.12 -10.18
CA TYR A 115 -5.29 -11.80 -8.92
C TYR A 115 -4.42 -13.06 -9.11
N GLU A 116 -4.75 -13.88 -10.11
CA GLU A 116 -4.07 -15.15 -10.42
C GLU A 116 -2.62 -15.00 -10.94
N ASP A 117 -2.28 -13.81 -11.40
CA ASP A 117 -0.98 -13.50 -11.98
C ASP A 117 0.00 -12.95 -10.94
N VAL A 118 -0.51 -12.28 -9.90
CA VAL A 118 0.35 -11.50 -9.00
C VAL A 118 0.17 -11.81 -7.52
N HIS A 119 -0.99 -12.32 -7.09
CA HIS A 119 -1.29 -12.39 -5.67
C HIS A 119 -0.57 -13.54 -4.97
N ILE A 120 0.24 -13.23 -3.95
CA ILE A 120 1.10 -14.20 -3.26
C ILE A 120 0.34 -15.41 -2.71
N ARG A 121 -0.87 -15.21 -2.17
CA ARG A 121 -1.74 -16.31 -1.75
C ARG A 121 -2.08 -17.25 -2.92
N TYR A 122 -2.55 -16.72 -4.05
CA TYR A 122 -2.90 -17.55 -5.21
C TYR A 122 -1.66 -18.28 -5.72
N LEU A 123 -0.55 -17.57 -5.90
CA LEU A 123 0.70 -18.15 -6.37
C LEU A 123 1.18 -19.25 -5.41
N SER A 124 1.13 -19.03 -4.10
CA SER A 124 1.48 -20.04 -3.09
C SER A 124 0.58 -21.27 -3.13
N GLU A 125 -0.74 -21.09 -3.21
CA GLU A 125 -1.71 -22.19 -3.26
C GLU A 125 -1.57 -23.04 -4.53
N HIS A 126 -0.97 -22.49 -5.59
CA HIS A 126 -0.75 -23.16 -6.88
C HIS A 126 0.71 -23.55 -7.13
N ASN A 127 1.60 -23.47 -6.13
CA ASN A 127 3.04 -23.77 -6.23
C ASN A 127 3.81 -22.90 -7.24
N ARG A 128 3.39 -21.65 -7.39
CA ARG A 128 3.94 -20.63 -8.31
C ARG A 128 4.57 -19.45 -7.56
N ILE A 129 4.92 -19.59 -6.28
CA ILE A 129 5.41 -18.47 -5.46
C ILE A 129 6.70 -17.84 -6.02
N GLU A 130 7.54 -18.63 -6.71
CA GLU A 130 8.76 -18.15 -7.38
C GLU A 130 8.46 -17.28 -8.61
N GLU A 131 7.21 -17.29 -9.11
CA GLU A 131 6.76 -16.44 -10.22
C GLU A 131 6.26 -15.07 -9.75
N THR A 132 6.38 -14.75 -8.46
CA THR A 132 5.86 -13.47 -7.90
C THR A 132 6.49 -12.28 -8.65
N PRO A 133 5.69 -11.49 -9.38
CA PRO A 133 6.22 -10.43 -10.21
C PRO A 133 6.68 -9.24 -9.36
N ILE A 134 7.70 -8.53 -9.85
CA ILE A 134 8.08 -7.23 -9.29
C ILE A 134 6.90 -6.27 -9.52
N PRO A 135 6.31 -5.69 -8.47
CA PRO A 135 4.98 -5.14 -8.57
C PRO A 135 4.91 -3.76 -9.23
N PHE A 136 5.67 -2.80 -8.75
CA PHE A 136 5.71 -1.44 -9.29
C PHE A 136 7.17 -1.03 -9.46
N GLU A 137 7.47 -0.29 -10.52
CA GLU A 137 8.80 0.32 -10.68
C GLU A 137 9.07 1.28 -9.51
N VAL A 138 10.33 1.36 -9.11
CA VAL A 138 10.78 2.26 -8.05
C VAL A 138 10.69 3.69 -8.58
N GLU A 139 9.88 4.52 -7.95
CA GLU A 139 9.77 5.94 -8.29
C GLU A 139 10.59 6.74 -7.28
N GLU A 140 11.55 7.55 -7.76
CA GLU A 140 12.30 8.45 -6.90
C GLU A 140 11.42 9.62 -6.47
N TYR A 141 10.99 9.61 -5.21
CA TYR A 141 10.27 10.73 -4.61
C TYR A 141 11.21 11.91 -4.34
N PRO A 142 10.74 13.16 -4.51
CA PRO A 142 11.51 14.32 -4.10
C PRO A 142 11.81 14.22 -2.60
N ALA A 143 13.08 14.43 -2.25
CA ALA A 143 13.52 14.38 -0.86
C ALA A 143 12.66 15.30 0.01
N GLU A 144 12.18 14.80 1.17
CA GLU A 144 11.36 15.59 2.09
C GLU A 144 12.08 16.84 2.60
N TYR A 145 13.40 16.79 2.61
CA TYR A 145 14.25 17.89 3.03
C TYR A 145 15.31 18.16 1.97
N LYS A 146 15.57 19.45 1.73
CA LYS A 146 16.70 19.90 0.92
C LYS A 146 17.66 20.70 1.77
N VAL A 147 18.95 20.53 1.48
CA VAL A 147 20.03 21.29 2.12
C VAL A 147 20.24 22.56 1.31
N ILE A 148 19.98 23.73 1.91
CA ILE A 148 20.29 25.03 1.33
C ILE A 148 21.35 25.70 2.21
N GLY A 149 22.59 25.74 1.71
CA GLY A 149 23.75 26.19 2.49
C GLY A 149 23.95 25.27 3.71
N ASN A 150 23.87 25.84 4.92
CA ASN A 150 23.99 25.10 6.18
C ASN A 150 22.63 24.81 6.85
N LYS A 151 21.52 24.96 6.13
CA LYS A 151 20.16 24.73 6.66
C LYS A 151 19.48 23.57 5.96
N ILE A 152 18.81 22.74 6.75
CA ILE A 152 17.87 21.73 6.28
C ILE A 152 16.50 22.38 6.24
N ILE A 153 15.88 22.44 5.07
CA ILE A 153 14.53 22.98 4.89
C ILE A 153 13.60 21.89 4.36
N LYS A 154 12.36 21.86 4.86
CA LYS A 154 11.33 20.96 4.32
C LYS A 154 11.03 21.35 2.88
N ASN A 155 11.09 20.38 1.99
CA ASN A 155 10.74 20.52 0.59
C ASN A 155 9.21 20.69 0.52
N LYS A 156 8.75 21.87 0.08
CA LYS A 156 7.33 22.25 -0.02
C LYS A 156 6.87 22.33 -1.49
N GLU A 157 7.60 21.68 -2.40
CA GLU A 157 7.30 21.66 -3.84
C GLU A 157 6.27 20.58 -4.18
#